data_AF-A0A9E5NU24-F1
#
_entry.id   AF-A0A9E5NU24-F1
#
_cell.length_a   1.000
_cell.length_b   1.000
_cell.length_c   1.000
_cell.angle_alpha   90.00
_cell.angle_beta   90.00
_cell.angle_gamma   90.00
#
_symmetry.space_group_name_H-M   'P 1'
#
loop_
_entity.id
_entity.type
_entity.pdbx_description
1 polymer ?
#
loop_
_entity_poly.entity_id
_entity_poly.type
_entity_poly.pdbx_seq_one_letter_code
_entity_poly.pdbx_strand_id
1 'polypeptide(L)'
;IRANYYRNYEAAHEKGGLRWAGGAWTFDAIPAGLGDDVYPITSEPYGATIAFQKDFSDECLEAIERKGYARDLCAYMRNYWGSILLNQYGWVEPGEERKPFPKPDFVWQD
;
A
#
# COMPACT_ATOMS: atom_id res chain seq x y z
N ILE A 1 -1.16 5.38 -16.17
CA ILE A 1 -0.62 4.06 -15.76
C ILE A 1 -0.53 3.94 -14.23
N ARG A 2 0.34 4.69 -13.53
CA ARG A 2 0.45 4.64 -12.04
C ARG A 2 -0.85 4.93 -11.28
N ALA A 3 -1.63 5.94 -11.68
CA ALA A 3 -2.92 6.22 -11.02
C ALA A 3 -3.90 5.05 -11.12
N ASN A 4 -3.99 4.41 -12.30
CA ASN A 4 -4.88 3.26 -12.51
C ASN A 4 -4.50 2.07 -11.62
N TYR A 5 -3.21 1.87 -11.34
CA TYR A 5 -2.74 0.83 -10.42
C TYR A 5 -3.36 1.00 -9.03
N TYR A 6 -3.27 2.20 -8.45
CA TYR A 6 -3.82 2.47 -7.12
C TYR A 6 -5.34 2.51 -7.09
N ARG A 7 -5.98 3.07 -8.12
CA ARG A 7 -7.45 3.11 -8.24
C ARG A 7 -8.04 1.73 -8.40
N ASN A 8 -7.41 0.86 -9.19
CA ASN A 8 -7.89 -0.50 -9.38
C ASN A 8 -7.74 -1.33 -8.09
N TYR A 9 -6.61 -1.17 -7.38
CA TYR A 9 -6.44 -1.80 -6.06
C TYR A 9 -7.50 -1.33 -5.07
N GLU A 10 -7.69 -0.02 -4.96
CA GLU A 10 -8.69 0.59 -4.09
C GLU A 10 -10.12 0.12 -4.42
N ALA A 11 -10.52 0.13 -5.70
CA ALA A 11 -11.86 -0.22 -6.14
C ALA A 11 -12.08 -1.73 -6.36
N ALA A 12 -11.09 -2.59 -6.08
CA ALA A 12 -11.13 -4.02 -6.40
C ALA A 12 -12.42 -4.70 -5.90
N HIS A 13 -12.77 -4.52 -4.62
CA HIS A 13 -13.96 -5.13 -4.02
C HIS A 13 -15.29 -4.60 -4.57
N GLU A 14 -15.33 -3.38 -5.11
CA GLU A 14 -16.54 -2.83 -5.74
C GLU A 14 -16.92 -3.60 -7.02
N LYS A 15 -15.93 -4.25 -7.64
CA LYS A 15 -16.07 -5.05 -8.85
C LYS A 15 -16.06 -6.56 -8.59
N GLY A 16 -16.00 -6.97 -7.32
CA GLY A 16 -15.85 -8.38 -6.94
C GLY A 16 -14.45 -8.97 -7.13
N GLY A 17 -13.44 -8.12 -7.35
CA GLY A 17 -12.04 -8.52 -7.50
C GLY A 17 -11.32 -8.78 -6.18
N LEU A 18 -10.07 -9.23 -6.25
CA LEU A 18 -9.20 -9.50 -5.11
C LEU A 18 -8.08 -8.45 -5.00
N ARG A 19 -7.68 -8.16 -3.77
CA ARG A 19 -6.52 -7.34 -3.43
C ARG A 19 -5.43 -8.24 -2.86
N TRP A 20 -4.20 -8.07 -3.35
CA TRP A 20 -3.04 -8.69 -2.71
C TRP A 20 -1.94 -7.69 -2.44
N ALA A 21 -1.15 -7.93 -1.39
CA ALA A 21 0.01 -7.12 -1.05
C ALA A 21 1.29 -7.95 -1.11
N GLY A 22 2.42 -7.31 -1.46
CA GLY A 22 3.71 -8.00 -1.58
C GLY A 22 4.91 -7.08 -1.84
N GLY A 23 6.04 -7.68 -2.16
CA GLY A 23 7.27 -7.01 -2.58
C GLY A 23 7.18 -6.65 -4.06
N ALA A 24 7.97 -5.66 -4.51
CA ALA A 24 7.96 -5.30 -5.93
C ALA A 24 8.55 -6.39 -6.84
N TRP A 25 9.34 -7.30 -6.26
CA TRP A 25 10.00 -8.41 -6.95
C TRP A 25 9.23 -9.72 -6.88
N THR A 26 8.10 -9.76 -6.18
CA THR A 26 7.33 -10.98 -6.01
C THR A 26 6.72 -11.42 -7.35
N PHE A 27 6.72 -12.74 -7.59
CA PHE A 27 6.25 -13.34 -8.85
C PHE A 27 4.72 -13.21 -8.98
N ASP A 28 4.27 -12.14 -9.64
CA ASP A 28 2.86 -11.75 -9.83
C ASP A 28 2.07 -12.71 -10.72
N ALA A 29 2.76 -13.53 -11.52
CA ALA A 29 2.15 -14.56 -12.36
C ALA A 29 1.30 -15.57 -11.56
N ILE A 30 1.62 -15.83 -10.29
CA ILE A 30 0.83 -16.74 -9.44
C ILE A 30 -0.51 -16.09 -9.04
N PRO A 31 -0.55 -14.89 -8.42
CA PRO A 31 -1.81 -14.16 -8.21
C PRO A 31 -2.62 -13.94 -9.50
N ALA A 32 -1.97 -13.67 -10.63
CA ALA A 32 -2.64 -13.50 -11.92
C ALA A 32 -3.42 -14.75 -12.37
N GLY A 33 -3.03 -15.94 -11.91
CA GLY A 33 -3.77 -17.19 -12.16
C GLY A 33 -5.13 -17.27 -11.47
N LEU A 34 -5.43 -16.37 -10.53
CA LEU A 34 -6.72 -16.30 -9.83
C LEU A 34 -7.79 -15.53 -10.63
N GLY A 35 -7.41 -14.88 -11.74
CA GLY A 35 -8.32 -14.17 -12.65
C GLY A 35 -7.81 -12.78 -13.03
N ASP A 36 -8.57 -12.10 -13.90
CA ASP A 36 -8.22 -10.76 -14.42
C ASP A 36 -8.44 -9.64 -13.39
N ASP A 37 -9.30 -9.89 -12.39
CA ASP A 37 -9.66 -8.93 -11.34
C ASP A 37 -8.83 -9.12 -10.07
N VAL A 38 -7.52 -9.27 -10.21
CA VAL A 38 -6.58 -9.49 -9.09
C VAL A 38 -5.56 -8.35 -9.06
N TYR A 39 -5.69 -7.48 -8.07
CA TYR A 39 -4.99 -6.20 -8.05
C TYR A 39 -3.90 -6.17 -6.96
N PRO A 40 -2.64 -5.91 -7.31
CA PRO A 40 -1.56 -5.77 -6.34
C PRO A 40 -1.51 -4.39 -5.68
N ILE A 41 -0.97 -4.36 -4.46
CA ILE A 41 -0.21 -3.23 -3.94
C ILE A 41 1.17 -3.69 -3.49
N THR A 42 2.21 -3.13 -4.10
CA THR A 42 3.59 -3.47 -3.77
C THR A 42 4.11 -2.50 -2.72
N SER A 43 4.69 -3.04 -1.66
CA SER A 43 5.07 -2.29 -0.46
C SER A 43 6.12 -1.22 -0.73
N GLU A 44 7.12 -1.48 -1.58
CA GLU A 44 8.21 -0.53 -1.85
C GLU A 44 7.76 0.66 -2.72
N PRO A 45 7.09 0.49 -3.87
CA PRO A 45 6.60 1.61 -4.67
C PRO A 45 5.49 2.40 -3.95
N TYR A 46 4.68 1.73 -3.12
CA TYR A 46 3.72 2.40 -2.27
C TYR A 46 4.39 3.20 -1.15
N GLY A 47 5.37 2.62 -0.44
CA GLY A 47 6.16 3.33 0.55
C GLY A 47 6.90 4.54 -0.03
N ALA A 48 7.40 4.43 -1.26
CA ALA A 48 7.99 5.54 -2.01
C ALA A 48 6.96 6.61 -2.39
N THR A 49 5.71 6.21 -2.68
CA THR A 49 4.59 7.13 -2.92
C THR A 49 4.27 7.95 -1.68
N ILE A 50 4.30 7.34 -0.50
CA ILE A 50 4.13 8.04 0.79
C ILE A 50 5.32 8.96 1.06
N ALA A 51 6.55 8.54 0.77
CA ALA A 51 7.75 9.36 1.01
C ALA A 51 7.73 10.70 0.25
N PHE A 52 7.01 10.79 -0.88
CA PHE A 52 6.83 12.04 -1.62
C PHE A 52 5.86 13.02 -0.92
N GLN A 53 5.03 12.53 -0.02
CA GLN A 53 4.08 13.29 0.81
C GLN A 53 4.70 13.49 2.19
N LYS A 54 5.63 14.46 2.30
CA LYS A 54 6.50 14.64 3.48
C LYS A 54 5.76 14.56 4.81
N ASP A 55 4.71 15.37 4.98
CA ASP A 55 3.96 15.44 6.23
C ASP A 55 3.33 14.09 6.59
N PHE A 56 2.72 13.41 5.62
CA PHE A 56 2.13 12.09 5.85
C PHE A 56 3.19 11.00 6.08
N SER A 57 4.35 11.12 5.42
CA SER A 57 5.48 10.23 5.68
C SER A 57 5.95 10.38 7.12
N ASP A 58 6.13 11.60 7.61
CA ASP A 58 6.55 11.86 8.99
C ASP A 58 5.55 11.28 9.99
N GLU A 59 4.24 11.47 9.76
CA GLU A 59 3.17 10.85 10.55
C GLU A 59 3.28 9.31 10.58
N CYS A 60 3.50 8.68 9.42
CA CYS A 60 3.66 7.23 9.32
C CYS A 60 4.89 6.73 10.09
N LEU A 61 6.03 7.41 9.94
CA LEU A 61 7.28 7.05 10.61
C LEU A 61 7.14 7.18 12.13
N GLU A 62 6.54 8.27 12.61
CA GLU A 62 6.28 8.47 14.04
C GLU A 62 5.31 7.43 14.60
N ALA A 63 4.23 7.11 13.87
CA ALA A 63 3.25 6.12 14.31
C ALA A 63 3.89 4.74 14.53
N ILE A 64 4.80 4.35 13.64
CA ILE A 64 5.51 3.07 13.71
C ILE A 64 6.56 3.05 14.83
N GLU A 65 7.29 4.13 15.02
CA GLU A 65 8.23 4.26 16.14
C GLU A 65 7.49 4.22 17.49
N ARG A 66 6.35 4.91 17.61
CA ARG A 66 5.50 4.86 18.82
C ARG A 66 4.91 3.48 19.07
N LYS A 67 4.72 2.67 18.02
CA LYS A 67 4.27 1.28 18.12
C LYS A 67 5.39 0.33 18.59
N GLY A 68 6.64 0.80 18.65
CA GLY A 68 7.80 0.06 19.16
C GLY A 68 8.72 -0.50 18.07
N TYR A 69 8.51 -0.16 16.80
CA TYR A 69 9.41 -0.56 15.72
C TYR A 69 10.62 0.37 15.64
N ALA A 70 11.80 -0.20 15.41
CA ALA A 70 13.04 0.56 15.40
C ALA A 70 13.14 1.51 14.19
N ARG A 71 13.73 2.69 14.42
CA ARG A 71 13.91 3.75 13.41
C ARG A 71 14.86 3.36 12.28
N ASP A 72 15.77 2.42 12.53
CA ASP A 72 16.75 1.92 11.56
C ASP A 72 16.16 0.93 10.53
N LEU A 73 14.92 0.48 10.74
CA LEU A 73 14.21 -0.33 9.77
C LEU A 73 13.96 0.44 8.46
N CYS A 74 13.79 -0.30 7.37
CA CYS A 74 13.58 0.27 6.03
C CYS A 74 12.45 1.33 6.04
N ALA A 75 12.74 2.52 5.50
CA ALA A 75 11.79 3.63 5.48
C ALA A 75 10.52 3.31 4.66
N TYR A 76 10.64 2.57 3.55
CA TYR A 76 9.46 2.15 2.78
C TYR A 76 8.53 1.24 3.57
N MET A 77 9.10 0.31 4.34
CA MET A 77 8.33 -0.56 5.23
C MET A 77 7.66 0.25 6.33
N ARG A 78 8.38 1.17 6.98
CA ARG A 78 7.80 2.03 8.02
C ARG A 78 6.69 2.93 7.46
N ASN A 79 6.83 3.45 6.25
CA ASN A 79 5.76 4.17 5.56
C ASN A 79 4.54 3.27 5.28
N TYR A 80 4.77 2.07 4.73
CA TYR A 80 3.71 1.11 4.44
C TYR A 80 2.95 0.68 5.71
N TRP A 81 3.67 0.30 6.77
CA TRP A 81 3.04 -0.11 8.02
C TRP A 81 2.42 1.07 8.77
N GLY A 82 3.01 2.26 8.70
CA GLY A 82 2.47 3.47 9.32
C GLY A 82 1.14 3.85 8.71
N SER A 83 1.01 3.75 7.39
CA SER A 83 -0.26 4.00 6.70
C SER A 83 -1.34 2.98 7.08
N ILE A 84 -0.97 1.70 7.29
CA ILE A 84 -1.87 0.68 7.82
C ILE A 84 -2.30 1.01 9.25
N LEU A 85 -1.35 1.38 10.12
CA LEU A 85 -1.59 1.67 11.54
C LEU A 85 -2.49 2.90 11.72
N LEU A 86 -2.31 3.92 10.88
CA LEU A 86 -3.14 5.12 10.83
C LEU A 86 -4.45 4.91 10.05
N ASN A 87 -4.64 3.74 9.43
CA ASN A 87 -5.75 3.43 8.54
C ASN A 87 -5.94 4.50 7.44
N GLN A 88 -4.85 4.85 6.75
CA GLN A 88 -4.79 5.91 5.78
C GLN A 88 -4.09 5.44 4.50
N TYR A 89 -4.72 5.67 3.34
CA TYR A 89 -4.19 5.25 2.06
C TYR A 89 -3.15 6.23 1.52
N GLY A 90 -1.99 5.72 1.12
CA GLY A 90 -0.89 6.50 0.57
C GLY A 90 -1.16 7.11 -0.80
N TRP A 91 -2.21 6.71 -1.52
CA TRP A 91 -2.60 7.35 -2.78
C TRP A 91 -3.73 8.35 -2.53
N VAL A 92 -3.54 9.59 -2.97
CA VAL A 92 -4.53 10.67 -2.91
C VAL A 92 -4.51 11.39 -4.26
N GLU A 93 -5.67 11.48 -4.90
CA GLU A 93 -5.81 12.24 -6.13
C GLU A 93 -5.88 13.75 -5.82
N PRO A 94 -5.42 14.64 -6.72
CA PRO A 94 -5.50 16.08 -6.49
C PRO A 94 -6.94 16.52 -6.19
N GLY A 95 -7.14 17.12 -5.02
CA GLY A 95 -8.45 17.60 -4.57
C GLY A 95 -9.34 16.56 -3.88
N GLU A 96 -8.87 15.31 -3.74
CA GLU A 96 -9.55 14.29 -2.92
C GLU A 96 -9.00 14.26 -1.49
N GLU A 97 -9.84 13.82 -0.55
CA GLU A 97 -9.40 13.51 0.80
C GLU A 97 -8.70 12.16 0.86
N ARG A 98 -7.83 11.97 1.86
CA ARG A 98 -7.16 10.69 2.08
C ARG A 98 -8.17 9.66 2.57
N LYS A 99 -8.27 8.55 1.84
CA LYS A 99 -9.20 7.46 2.14
C LYS A 99 -8.61 6.45 3.12
N PRO A 100 -9.45 5.60 3.75
CA PRO A 100 -8.97 4.48 4.57
C PRO A 100 -8.07 3.52 3.80
N PHE A 101 -7.15 2.84 4.50
CA PHE A 101 -6.27 1.88 3.86
C PHE A 101 -7.07 0.67 3.30
N PRO A 102 -7.03 0.39 1.98
CA PRO A 102 -7.71 -0.76 1.40
C PRO A 102 -6.95 -2.03 1.78
N LYS A 103 -7.50 -2.78 2.74
CA LYS A 103 -6.87 -4.00 3.27
C LYS A 103 -6.75 -5.08 2.17
N PRO A 104 -5.58 -5.74 2.02
CA PRO A 104 -5.43 -6.88 1.13
C PRO A 104 -6.21 -8.10 1.63
N ASP A 105 -6.66 -8.94 0.70
CA ASP A 105 -7.27 -10.24 1.00
C ASP A 105 -6.21 -11.27 1.37
N PHE A 106 -5.02 -11.18 0.76
CA PHE A 106 -3.87 -12.02 1.09
C PHE A 106 -2.54 -11.28 0.85
N VAL A 107 -1.48 -11.81 1.47
CA VAL A 107 -0.11 -11.37 1.24
C VAL A 107 0.59 -12.44 0.41
N TRP A 108 1.23 -12.03 -0.68
CA TRP A 108 2.07 -12.86 -1.52
C TRP A 108 3.45 -12.21 -1.55
N GLN A 109 4.43 -12.90 -0.96
CA GLN A 109 5.78 -12.39 -0.71
C GLN A 109 6.78 -13.51 -1.02
N ASP A 110 7.94 -13.14 -1.57
CA ASP A 110 9.11 -14.01 -1.73
C ASP A 110 9.84 -14.30 -0.40
#